data_AF-A0A946FP99-F1
#
_entry.id   AF-A0A946FP99-F1
#
_cell.length_a   1.000
_cell.length_b   1.000
_cell.length_c   1.000
_cell.angle_alpha   90.00
_cell.angle_beta   90.00
_cell.angle_gamma   90.00
#
_symmetry.space_group_name_H-M   'P 1'
#
loop_
_entity.id
_entity.type
_entity.pdbx_description
1 polymer ?
#
loop_
_entity_poly.entity_id
_entity_poly.type
_entity_poly.pdbx_seq_one_letter_code
_entity_poly.pdbx_strand_id
1 'polypeptide(L)'
;MKARIHAIAGCIGFLMILLFWTSTAITELFSSQETIAATKALGLKGMFILIPAMAIAGGTGMMMGRKRTDALARAKKQRMPIIALNGLLVLLPSAWFLAGKADAGAFDTVFYIVQVIELTAGAANLTMLGLNIRDGLTMTGRLSGAKTAQKSAQSPVIEERPSGPLTAKSIPRLTDPEGTVSKPNPIMALCRCGQSKKKPYCDGSHNDIGFTSDPSPDRTPDGVRIFEGERVDIHYNRLLCSHAGECGARLKAAFDVTRDPWIVPDNATPDQLKAVVQACPSGALSWSAPGGAAQHIVKGEPGITIERNGPYRVTKIPLASGVKADGACPEKYVLCRCGASKNKPFCDGSHTNFHWIDQPA
;
A
#
# COMPACT_ATOMS: atom_id res chain seq x y z
N MET A 1 -24.46 19.76 -1.15
CA MET A 1 -25.80 19.48 -0.61
C MET A 1 -26.30 18.06 -0.93
N LYS A 2 -26.41 17.66 -2.21
CA LYS A 2 -26.93 16.34 -2.65
C LYS A 2 -26.31 15.11 -1.96
N ALA A 3 -24.99 15.10 -1.75
CA ALA A 3 -24.30 13.99 -1.07
C ALA A 3 -24.68 13.85 0.41
N ARG A 4 -24.94 14.95 1.12
CA ARG A 4 -25.40 14.93 2.52
C ARG A 4 -26.84 14.42 2.61
N ILE A 5 -27.72 14.90 1.73
CA ILE A 5 -29.12 14.44 1.63
C ILE A 5 -29.15 12.94 1.36
N HIS A 6 -28.37 12.45 0.39
CA HIS A 6 -28.27 11.03 0.08
C HIS A 6 -27.81 10.19 1.29
N ALA A 7 -26.76 10.63 1.98
CA ALA A 7 -26.22 9.92 3.12
C ALA A 7 -27.22 9.84 4.28
N ILE A 8 -27.91 10.95 4.58
CA ILE A 8 -28.93 11.00 5.65
C ILE A 8 -30.12 10.10 5.29
N ALA A 9 -30.69 10.27 4.08
CA ALA A 9 -31.83 9.48 3.64
C ALA A 9 -31.51 7.97 3.57
N GLY A 10 -30.32 7.61 3.07
CA GLY A 10 -29.87 6.23 3.02
C GLY A 10 -29.61 5.63 4.41
N CYS A 11 -29.11 6.43 5.36
CA CYS A 11 -28.92 6.00 6.74
C CYS A 11 -30.26 5.76 7.44
N ILE A 12 -31.20 6.70 7.31
CA ILE A 12 -32.56 6.56 7.86
C ILE A 12 -33.21 5.30 7.30
N GLY A 13 -33.21 5.11 5.97
CA GLY A 13 -33.80 3.94 5.35
C GLY A 13 -33.19 2.62 5.83
N PHE A 14 -31.85 2.54 5.91
CA PHE A 14 -31.16 1.34 6.38
C PHE A 14 -31.47 1.03 7.85
N LEU A 15 -31.40 2.03 8.74
CA LEU A 15 -31.67 1.85 10.16
C LEU A 15 -33.13 1.45 10.43
N MET A 16 -34.08 2.00 9.68
CA MET A 16 -35.49 1.62 9.81
C MET A 16 -35.76 0.19 9.34
N ILE A 17 -35.19 -0.23 8.21
CA ILE A 17 -35.32 -1.61 7.73
C ILE A 17 -34.68 -2.58 8.73
N LEU A 18 -33.47 -2.25 9.23
CA LEU A 18 -32.80 -3.04 10.26
C LEU A 18 -33.69 -3.17 11.50
N LEU A 19 -34.22 -2.05 11.99
CA LEU A 19 -35.10 -2.02 13.16
C LEU A 19 -36.36 -2.88 12.95
N PHE A 20 -37.06 -2.74 11.83
CA PHE A 20 -38.27 -3.52 11.56
C PHE A 20 -37.98 -5.01 11.50
N TRP A 21 -36.90 -5.39 10.83
CA TRP A 21 -36.51 -6.78 10.70
C TRP A 21 -36.09 -7.38 12.05
N THR A 22 -35.25 -6.68 12.83
CA THR A 22 -34.82 -7.18 14.15
C THR A 22 -35.97 -7.22 15.15
N SER A 23 -36.82 -6.20 15.17
CA SER A 23 -37.98 -6.18 16.06
C SER A 23 -38.93 -7.34 15.73
N THR A 24 -39.18 -7.60 14.46
CA THR A 24 -39.99 -8.75 14.02
C THR A 24 -39.33 -10.07 14.40
N ALA A 25 -38.05 -10.26 14.11
CA ALA A 25 -37.35 -11.51 14.43
C ALA A 25 -37.33 -11.79 15.94
N ILE A 26 -37.14 -10.75 16.77
CA ILE A 26 -37.13 -10.90 18.22
C ILE A 26 -38.52 -11.22 18.76
N THR A 27 -39.55 -10.51 18.32
CA THR A 27 -40.90 -10.71 18.88
C THR A 27 -41.50 -12.05 18.49
N GLU A 28 -41.24 -12.52 17.26
CA GLU A 28 -41.66 -13.85 16.81
C GLU A 28 -40.98 -14.99 17.58
N LEU A 29 -39.74 -14.81 18.03
CA LEU A 29 -38.99 -15.85 18.75
C LEU A 29 -39.27 -15.88 20.26
N PHE A 30 -39.61 -14.73 20.85
CA PHE A 30 -39.53 -14.57 22.32
C PHE A 30 -40.73 -13.85 22.96
N SER A 31 -41.72 -13.38 22.20
CA SER A 31 -42.80 -12.53 22.73
C SER A 31 -44.20 -13.10 22.54
N SER A 32 -45.18 -12.46 23.18
CA SER A 32 -46.60 -12.81 23.07
C SER A 32 -47.20 -12.41 21.72
N GLN A 33 -48.30 -13.06 21.34
CA GLN A 33 -49.07 -12.72 20.13
C GLN A 33 -49.55 -11.25 20.11
N GLU A 34 -49.90 -10.69 21.28
CA GLU A 34 -50.24 -9.27 21.42
C GLU A 34 -49.05 -8.36 21.06
N THR A 35 -47.85 -8.72 21.52
CA THR A 35 -46.61 -7.98 21.21
C THR A 35 -46.27 -8.08 19.72
N ILE A 36 -46.52 -9.25 19.10
CA ILE A 36 -46.36 -9.44 17.66
C ILE A 36 -47.31 -8.52 16.89
N ALA A 37 -48.60 -8.50 17.24
CA ALA A 37 -49.59 -7.62 16.60
C ALA A 37 -49.22 -6.14 16.72
N ALA A 38 -48.82 -5.68 17.91
CA ALA A 38 -48.34 -4.31 18.12
C ALA A 38 -47.11 -3.99 17.26
N THR A 39 -46.17 -4.93 17.16
CA THR A 39 -44.95 -4.78 16.35
C THR A 39 -45.26 -4.66 14.86
N LYS A 40 -46.16 -5.50 14.33
CA LYS A 40 -46.59 -5.45 12.93
C LYS A 40 -47.32 -4.15 12.61
N ALA A 41 -48.22 -3.70 13.47
CA ALA A 41 -48.92 -2.43 13.31
C ALA A 41 -47.95 -1.24 13.32
N LEU A 42 -46.95 -1.24 14.21
CA LEU A 42 -45.94 -0.18 14.28
C LEU A 42 -45.01 -0.20 13.05
N GLY A 43 -44.62 -1.38 12.58
CA GLY A 43 -43.85 -1.55 11.34
C GLY A 43 -44.56 -0.94 10.14
N LEU A 44 -45.87 -1.16 10.00
CA LEU A 44 -46.68 -0.58 8.93
C LEU A 44 -46.75 0.95 9.02
N LYS A 45 -46.94 1.52 10.22
CA LYS A 45 -46.88 2.99 10.43
C LYS A 45 -45.51 3.57 10.09
N GLY A 46 -44.45 2.82 10.37
CA GLY A 46 -43.09 3.22 10.04
C GLY A 46 -42.82 3.36 8.53
N MET A 47 -43.66 2.77 7.67
CA MET A 47 -43.55 2.91 6.21
C MET A 47 -43.71 4.37 5.73
N PHE A 48 -44.43 5.21 6.47
CA PHE A 48 -44.57 6.64 6.15
C PHE A 48 -43.25 7.42 6.21
N ILE A 49 -42.24 6.90 6.94
CA ILE A 49 -40.90 7.49 6.98
C ILE A 49 -39.96 6.71 6.06
N LEU A 50 -40.05 5.38 6.06
CA LEU A 50 -39.16 4.52 5.28
C LEU A 50 -39.31 4.74 3.77
N ILE A 51 -40.55 4.78 3.25
CA ILE A 51 -40.78 4.90 1.80
C ILE A 51 -40.20 6.22 1.26
N PRO A 52 -40.49 7.41 1.84
CA PRO A 52 -39.84 8.65 1.42
C PRO A 52 -38.32 8.63 1.54
N ALA A 53 -37.77 8.09 2.64
CA ALA A 53 -36.33 8.02 2.83
C ALA A 53 -35.66 7.18 1.73
N MET A 54 -36.22 6.02 1.38
CA MET A 54 -35.71 5.16 0.33
C MET A 54 -35.87 5.78 -1.07
N ALA A 55 -36.98 6.45 -1.34
CA ALA A 55 -37.20 7.18 -2.59
C ALA A 55 -36.16 8.30 -2.77
N ILE A 56 -35.90 9.10 -1.72
CA ILE A 56 -34.89 10.16 -1.72
C ILE A 56 -33.49 9.58 -1.90
N ALA A 57 -33.15 8.53 -1.15
CA ALA A 57 -31.84 7.88 -1.22
C ALA A 57 -31.58 7.30 -2.63
N GLY A 58 -32.57 6.62 -3.21
CA GLY A 58 -32.51 6.06 -4.56
C GLY A 58 -32.38 7.14 -5.63
N GLY A 59 -33.26 8.16 -5.61
CA GLY A 59 -33.25 9.25 -6.57
C GLY A 59 -31.95 10.05 -6.55
N THR A 60 -31.51 10.49 -5.37
CA THR A 60 -30.25 11.23 -5.22
C THR A 60 -29.03 10.37 -5.58
N GLY A 61 -29.05 9.07 -5.28
CA GLY A 61 -28.00 8.12 -5.64
C GLY A 61 -27.85 7.96 -7.16
N MET A 62 -28.96 7.83 -7.88
CA MET A 62 -28.96 7.75 -9.35
C MET A 62 -28.41 9.04 -9.98
N MET A 63 -28.81 10.21 -9.45
CA MET A 63 -28.30 11.50 -9.94
C MET A 63 -26.78 11.63 -9.77
N MET A 64 -26.23 11.24 -8.61
CA MET A 64 -24.78 11.33 -8.33
C MET A 64 -23.96 10.28 -9.09
N GLY A 65 -24.56 9.12 -9.40
CA GLY A 65 -23.90 8.00 -10.07
C GLY A 65 -24.09 7.95 -11.59
N ARG A 66 -24.81 8.90 -12.20
CA ARG A 66 -25.26 8.82 -13.60
C ARG A 66 -24.11 8.54 -14.58
N LYS A 67 -23.03 9.33 -14.51
CA LYS A 67 -21.86 9.22 -15.41
C LYS A 67 -20.79 8.21 -14.98
N ARG A 68 -20.92 7.58 -13.80
CA ARG A 68 -19.90 6.63 -13.29
C ARG A 68 -20.06 5.24 -13.91
N THR A 69 -18.93 4.67 -14.34
CA THR A 69 -18.84 3.38 -15.06
C THR A 69 -17.91 2.37 -14.38
N ASP A 70 -17.31 2.72 -13.24
CA ASP A 70 -16.45 1.82 -12.48
C ASP A 70 -17.20 0.57 -11.98
N ALA A 71 -16.45 -0.50 -11.67
CA ALA A 71 -17.03 -1.80 -11.31
C ALA A 71 -17.96 -1.72 -10.08
N LEU A 72 -17.57 -0.93 -9.07
CA LEU A 72 -18.38 -0.75 -7.85
C LEU A 72 -19.67 0.04 -8.15
N ALA A 73 -19.58 1.08 -8.98
CA ALA A 73 -20.76 1.83 -9.43
C ALA A 73 -21.72 0.95 -10.26
N ARG A 74 -21.20 0.05 -11.11
CA ARG A 74 -22.02 -0.91 -11.88
C ARG A 74 -22.73 -1.91 -10.97
N ALA A 75 -22.01 -2.52 -10.02
CA ALA A 75 -22.60 -3.44 -9.06
C ALA A 75 -23.72 -2.77 -8.23
N LYS A 76 -23.49 -1.53 -7.77
CA LYS A 76 -24.51 -0.75 -7.05
C LYS A 76 -25.76 -0.52 -7.92
N LYS A 77 -25.59 -0.12 -9.19
CA LYS A 77 -26.70 0.11 -10.14
C LYS A 77 -27.51 -1.14 -10.39
N GLN A 78 -26.87 -2.31 -10.49
CA GLN A 78 -27.55 -3.59 -10.69
C GLN A 78 -28.40 -4.01 -9.48
N ARG A 79 -27.93 -3.75 -8.26
CA ARG A 79 -28.68 -4.12 -7.03
C ARG A 79 -29.88 -3.21 -6.74
N MET A 80 -29.81 -1.93 -7.10
CA MET A 80 -30.88 -0.96 -6.78
C MET A 80 -32.29 -1.34 -7.25
N PRO A 81 -32.52 -1.78 -8.52
CA PRO A 81 -33.87 -2.19 -8.94
C PRO A 81 -34.34 -3.44 -8.20
N ILE A 82 -33.44 -4.38 -7.88
CA ILE A 82 -33.77 -5.59 -7.13
C ILE A 82 -34.25 -5.23 -5.72
N ILE A 83 -33.53 -4.34 -5.03
CA ILE A 83 -33.92 -3.83 -3.70
C ILE A 83 -35.29 -3.15 -3.75
N ALA A 84 -35.53 -2.32 -4.77
CA ALA A 84 -36.79 -1.60 -4.91
C ALA A 84 -37.97 -2.54 -5.19
N LEU A 85 -37.80 -3.49 -6.11
CA LEU A 85 -38.83 -4.47 -6.46
C LEU A 85 -39.14 -5.42 -5.30
N ASN A 86 -38.12 -5.90 -4.59
CA ASN A 86 -38.33 -6.74 -3.39
C ASN A 86 -39.07 -5.96 -2.29
N GLY A 87 -38.71 -4.70 -2.06
CA GLY A 87 -39.42 -3.82 -1.14
C GLY A 87 -40.89 -3.61 -1.51
N LEU A 88 -41.16 -3.30 -2.77
CA LEU A 88 -42.49 -2.92 -3.25
C LEU A 88 -43.43 -4.12 -3.47
N LEU A 89 -42.91 -5.22 -4.01
CA LEU A 89 -43.73 -6.35 -4.47
C LEU A 89 -43.79 -7.51 -3.48
N VAL A 90 -42.84 -7.58 -2.53
CA VAL A 90 -42.80 -8.67 -1.53
C VAL A 90 -42.98 -8.12 -0.14
N LEU A 91 -42.09 -7.23 0.32
CA LEU A 91 -42.07 -6.79 1.72
C LEU A 91 -43.28 -5.96 2.11
N LEU A 92 -43.67 -4.98 1.29
CA LEU A 92 -44.81 -4.11 1.61
C LEU A 92 -46.15 -4.86 1.63
N PRO A 93 -46.49 -5.71 0.64
CA PRO A 93 -47.69 -6.54 0.68
C PRO A 93 -47.70 -7.51 1.86
N SER A 94 -46.56 -8.18 2.13
CA SER A 94 -46.45 -9.09 3.28
C SER A 94 -46.66 -8.35 4.60
N ALA A 95 -46.05 -7.17 4.78
CA ALA A 95 -46.20 -6.38 5.99
C ALA A 95 -47.66 -5.96 6.24
N TRP A 96 -48.37 -5.54 5.19
CA TRP A 96 -49.79 -5.19 5.27
C TRP A 96 -50.66 -6.42 5.61
N PHE A 97 -50.44 -7.55 4.93
CA PHE A 97 -51.17 -8.79 5.17
C PHE A 97 -50.97 -9.31 6.61
N LEU A 98 -49.72 -9.37 7.07
CA LEU A 98 -49.36 -9.84 8.40
C LEU A 98 -49.90 -8.92 9.49
N ALA A 99 -49.86 -7.61 9.30
CA ALA A 99 -50.46 -6.67 10.25
C ALA A 99 -51.98 -6.85 10.36
N GLY A 100 -52.69 -7.01 9.23
CA GLY A 100 -54.13 -7.25 9.25
C GLY A 100 -54.51 -8.58 9.90
N LYS A 101 -53.75 -9.66 9.64
CA LYS A 101 -53.95 -10.96 10.30
C LYS A 101 -53.69 -10.90 11.81
N ALA A 102 -52.61 -10.24 12.23
CA ALA A 102 -52.26 -10.13 13.64
C ALA A 102 -53.26 -9.28 14.42
N ASP A 103 -53.78 -8.20 13.83
CA ASP A 103 -54.84 -7.36 14.42
C ASP A 103 -56.15 -8.14 14.63
N ALA A 104 -56.47 -9.04 13.70
CA ALA A 104 -57.60 -9.96 13.82
C ALA A 104 -57.34 -11.15 14.77
N GLY A 105 -56.16 -11.24 15.40
CA GLY A 105 -55.77 -12.37 16.26
C GLY A 105 -55.56 -13.69 15.51
N ALA A 106 -55.37 -13.65 14.19
CA ALA A 106 -55.31 -14.83 13.32
C ALA A 106 -53.86 -15.25 13.02
N PHE A 107 -53.31 -16.10 13.89
CA PHE A 107 -51.95 -16.68 13.77
C PHE A 107 -52.00 -18.10 13.21
N ASP A 108 -52.52 -18.25 11.99
CA ASP A 108 -52.67 -19.55 11.32
C ASP A 108 -51.43 -19.93 10.48
N THR A 109 -51.46 -21.11 9.85
CA THR A 109 -50.36 -21.58 9.00
C THR A 109 -50.01 -20.59 7.88
N VAL A 110 -51.01 -19.89 7.33
CA VAL A 110 -50.80 -18.90 6.26
C VAL A 110 -50.05 -17.68 6.81
N PHE A 111 -50.38 -17.22 8.02
CA PHE A 111 -49.61 -16.18 8.71
C PHE A 111 -48.13 -16.55 8.78
N TYR A 112 -47.80 -17.74 9.30
CA TYR A 112 -46.41 -18.16 9.47
C TYR A 112 -45.67 -18.38 8.13
N ILE A 113 -46.34 -18.86 7.08
CA ILE A 113 -45.74 -18.97 5.75
C ILE A 113 -45.34 -17.58 5.22
N VAL A 114 -46.26 -16.61 5.28
CA VAL A 114 -45.97 -15.23 4.83
C VAL A 114 -44.93 -14.58 5.73
N GLN A 115 -44.90 -14.90 7.03
CA GLN A 115 -43.91 -14.43 7.98
C GLN A 115 -42.48 -14.89 7.61
N VAL A 116 -42.32 -16.15 7.23
CA VAL A 116 -41.02 -16.68 6.77
C VAL A 116 -40.58 -15.99 5.47
N ILE A 117 -41.51 -15.76 4.54
CA ILE A 117 -41.24 -15.03 3.29
C ILE A 117 -40.77 -13.61 3.60
N GLU A 118 -41.48 -12.90 4.48
CA GLU A 118 -41.16 -11.52 4.89
C GLU A 118 -39.78 -11.42 5.53
N LEU A 119 -39.45 -12.29 6.50
CA LEU A 119 -38.14 -12.32 7.14
C LEU A 119 -37.00 -12.65 6.16
N THR A 120 -37.21 -13.61 5.27
CA THR A 120 -36.20 -14.01 4.28
C THR A 120 -35.97 -12.89 3.26
N ALA A 121 -37.05 -12.32 2.71
CA ALA A 121 -36.98 -11.20 1.80
C ALA A 121 -36.36 -9.96 2.47
N GLY A 122 -36.63 -9.75 3.77
CA GLY A 122 -36.12 -8.63 4.56
C GLY A 122 -34.62 -8.75 4.80
N ALA A 123 -34.15 -9.95 5.17
CA ALA A 123 -32.72 -10.25 5.34
C ALA A 123 -31.95 -10.07 4.02
N ALA A 124 -32.51 -10.56 2.90
CA ALA A 124 -31.93 -10.35 1.57
C ALA A 124 -31.86 -8.86 1.21
N ASN A 125 -32.93 -8.09 1.49
CA ASN A 125 -32.98 -6.66 1.22
C ASN A 125 -31.95 -5.87 2.02
N LEU A 126 -31.85 -6.15 3.32
CA LEU A 126 -30.89 -5.54 4.23
C LEU A 126 -29.45 -5.85 3.80
N THR A 127 -29.18 -7.09 3.41
CA THR A 127 -27.88 -7.52 2.88
C THR A 127 -27.50 -6.73 1.62
N MET A 128 -28.40 -6.64 0.64
CA MET A 128 -28.14 -5.90 -0.59
C MET A 128 -27.95 -4.40 -0.34
N LEU A 129 -28.75 -3.80 0.54
CA LEU A 129 -28.61 -2.40 0.93
C LEU A 129 -27.29 -2.14 1.66
N GLY A 130 -26.89 -3.03 2.57
CA GLY A 130 -25.61 -3.00 3.27
C GLY A 130 -24.42 -3.08 2.30
N LEU A 131 -24.46 -3.98 1.31
CA LEU A 131 -23.46 -4.05 0.25
C LEU A 131 -23.41 -2.75 -0.57
N ASN A 132 -24.55 -2.16 -0.88
CA ASN A 132 -24.64 -0.88 -1.60
C ASN A 132 -24.08 0.31 -0.80
N ILE A 133 -24.24 0.30 0.53
CA ILE A 133 -23.64 1.29 1.44
C ILE A 133 -22.13 1.08 1.50
N ARG A 134 -21.67 -0.16 1.69
CA ARG A 134 -20.25 -0.53 1.72
C ARG A 134 -19.53 -0.08 0.44
N ASP A 135 -20.10 -0.38 -0.72
CA ASP A 135 -19.49 -0.02 -1.99
C ASP A 135 -19.46 1.52 -2.15
N GLY A 136 -20.49 2.24 -1.67
CA GLY A 136 -20.51 3.71 -1.63
C GLY A 136 -19.46 4.33 -0.69
N LEU A 137 -19.25 3.74 0.49
CA LEU A 137 -18.22 4.17 1.44
C LEU A 137 -16.80 3.84 0.94
N THR A 138 -16.66 2.75 0.19
CA THR A 138 -15.39 2.38 -0.48
C THR A 138 -15.08 3.38 -1.60
N MET A 139 -16.06 3.74 -2.43
CA MET A 139 -15.92 4.74 -3.50
C MET A 139 -15.62 6.16 -2.99
N THR A 140 -15.94 6.47 -1.74
CA THR A 140 -15.67 7.78 -1.10
C THR A 140 -14.39 7.77 -0.25
N GLY A 141 -13.64 6.67 -0.25
CA GLY A 141 -12.40 6.53 0.52
C GLY A 141 -12.59 6.33 2.03
N ARG A 142 -13.83 6.26 2.51
CA ARG A 142 -14.15 6.08 3.94
C ARG A 142 -13.89 4.65 4.44
N LEU A 143 -13.97 3.66 3.55
CA LEU A 143 -13.58 2.26 3.85
C LEU A 143 -12.21 1.87 3.29
N SER A 144 -11.57 2.70 2.46
CA SER A 144 -10.17 2.45 2.04
C SER A 144 -9.16 2.62 3.17
N GLY A 145 -9.53 3.32 4.26
CA GLY A 145 -8.74 3.38 5.49
C GLY A 145 -8.59 2.02 6.18
N ALA A 146 -9.62 1.16 6.13
CA ALA A 146 -9.61 -0.13 6.84
C ALA A 146 -8.93 -1.26 6.05
N LYS A 147 -9.00 -1.27 4.70
CA LYS A 147 -8.26 -2.23 3.86
C LYS A 147 -6.75 -1.96 3.76
N THR A 148 -6.30 -0.79 4.21
CA THR A 148 -4.87 -0.47 4.29
C THR A 148 -4.25 -1.01 5.59
N ALA A 149 -5.04 -1.21 6.65
CA ALA A 149 -4.57 -1.72 7.94
C ALA A 149 -4.40 -3.25 8.01
N GLN A 150 -5.04 -4.01 7.11
CA GLN A 150 -4.99 -5.49 7.14
C GLN A 150 -4.07 -6.11 6.07
N LYS A 151 -3.34 -5.28 5.32
CA LYS A 151 -2.26 -5.71 4.41
C LYS A 151 -0.86 -5.40 4.95
N SER A 152 -0.72 -5.22 6.27
CA SER A 152 0.55 -4.94 6.96
C SER A 152 1.35 -6.20 7.32
N ALA A 153 1.29 -7.22 6.46
CA ALA A 153 2.19 -8.37 6.51
C ALA A 153 2.81 -8.68 5.13
N GLN A 154 2.90 -7.68 4.25
CA GLN A 154 3.78 -7.79 3.09
C GLN A 154 5.19 -7.41 3.51
N SER A 155 6.14 -8.35 3.40
CA SER A 155 7.56 -8.11 3.64
C SER A 155 8.04 -6.89 2.85
N PRO A 156 8.93 -6.07 3.43
CA PRO A 156 9.47 -4.91 2.71
C PRO A 156 10.14 -5.35 1.42
N VAL A 157 9.97 -4.58 0.33
CA VAL A 157 10.62 -4.85 -0.96
C VAL A 157 10.72 -3.57 -1.81
N ILE A 158 11.77 -3.47 -2.61
CA ILE A 158 11.92 -2.45 -3.66
C ILE A 158 11.79 -3.14 -5.02
N GLU A 159 10.87 -2.68 -5.86
CA GLU A 159 10.68 -3.16 -7.23
C GLU A 159 11.13 -2.12 -8.25
N GLU A 160 12.03 -2.49 -9.16
CA GLU A 160 12.44 -1.64 -10.26
C GLU A 160 11.43 -1.71 -11.40
N ARG A 161 10.77 -0.58 -11.70
CA ARG A 161 9.94 -0.48 -12.91
C ARG A 161 10.85 -0.21 -14.11
N PRO A 162 10.78 -1.01 -15.19
CA PRO A 162 11.52 -0.74 -16.42
C PRO A 162 11.32 0.70 -16.87
N SER A 163 12.41 1.42 -17.10
CA SER A 163 12.41 2.84 -17.52
C SER A 163 11.53 3.77 -16.66
N GLY A 164 11.27 3.36 -15.42
CA GLY A 164 10.35 4.04 -14.51
C GLY A 164 10.90 4.17 -13.09
N PRO A 165 10.05 4.49 -12.11
CA PRO A 165 10.47 4.69 -10.72
C PRO A 165 10.82 3.39 -10.01
N LEU A 166 11.41 3.51 -8.82
CA LEU A 166 11.53 2.42 -7.86
C LEU A 166 10.23 2.37 -7.04
N THR A 167 9.52 1.24 -7.05
CA THR A 167 8.33 1.06 -6.22
C THR A 167 8.75 0.45 -4.88
N ALA A 168 8.74 1.25 -3.81
CA ALA A 168 9.10 0.81 -2.48
C ALA A 168 7.84 0.44 -1.69
N LYS A 169 7.75 -0.81 -1.22
CA LYS A 169 6.57 -1.37 -0.56
C LYS A 169 6.91 -1.78 0.87
N SER A 170 6.00 -1.48 1.81
CA SER A 170 6.10 -1.83 3.22
C SER A 170 7.43 -1.47 3.88
N ILE A 171 8.05 -0.37 3.44
CA ILE A 171 9.34 0.05 3.98
C ILE A 171 9.14 0.47 5.45
N PRO A 172 9.84 -0.15 6.42
CA PRO A 172 9.61 0.13 7.84
C PRO A 172 10.14 1.51 8.25
N ARG A 173 11.18 1.99 7.57
CA ARG A 173 11.88 3.23 7.90
C ARG A 173 12.33 3.99 6.65
N LEU A 174 11.98 5.27 6.58
CA LEU A 174 12.53 6.22 5.62
C LEU A 174 13.25 7.34 6.39
N THR A 175 14.52 7.60 6.05
CA THR A 175 15.30 8.70 6.62
C THR A 175 15.54 9.75 5.56
N ASP A 176 15.19 11.00 5.88
CA ASP A 176 15.39 12.14 5.00
C ASP A 176 16.85 12.68 5.05
N PRO A 177 17.21 13.63 4.17
CA PRO A 177 18.55 14.22 4.17
C PRO A 177 18.93 14.99 5.44
N GLU A 178 17.96 15.40 6.26
CA GLU A 178 18.14 16.06 7.55
C GLU A 178 18.34 15.06 8.70
N GLY A 179 18.20 13.76 8.43
CA GLY A 179 18.33 12.68 9.41
C GLY A 179 17.01 12.35 10.13
N THR A 180 15.90 12.99 9.78
CA THR A 180 14.60 12.71 10.36
C THR A 180 14.13 11.35 9.92
N VAL A 181 13.77 10.52 10.89
CA VAL A 181 13.21 9.19 10.66
C VAL A 181 11.69 9.30 10.63
N SER A 182 11.08 8.76 9.57
CA SER A 182 9.63 8.68 9.43
C SER A 182 9.16 7.28 9.03
N LYS A 183 7.91 6.97 9.39
CA LYS A 183 7.21 5.81 8.86
C LYS A 183 6.59 6.19 7.52
N PRO A 184 7.07 5.63 6.39
CA PRO A 184 6.56 6.02 5.08
C PRO A 184 5.17 5.45 4.79
N ASN A 185 4.56 5.95 3.72
CA ASN A 185 3.35 5.34 3.15
C ASN A 185 3.61 3.87 2.76
N PRO A 186 2.60 2.98 2.84
CA PRO A 186 2.77 1.56 2.54
C PRO A 186 3.33 1.26 1.15
N ILE A 187 3.10 2.16 0.18
CA ILE A 187 3.64 2.08 -1.18
C ILE A 187 4.09 3.47 -1.58
N MET A 188 5.33 3.59 -2.07
CA MET A 188 5.90 4.83 -2.59
C MET A 188 6.50 4.57 -3.97
N ALA A 189 6.33 5.52 -4.89
CA ALA A 189 7.10 5.57 -6.12
C ALA A 189 8.25 6.56 -5.91
N LEU A 190 9.48 6.05 -5.84
CA LEU A 190 10.70 6.84 -5.66
C LEU A 190 11.30 7.18 -7.03
N CYS A 191 11.63 8.46 -7.23
CA CYS A 191 12.24 8.94 -8.46
C CYS A 191 13.65 8.38 -8.60
N ARG A 192 13.99 7.81 -9.76
CA ARG A 192 15.38 7.44 -10.10
C ARG A 192 15.89 8.04 -11.41
N CYS A 193 15.07 8.84 -12.08
CA CYS A 193 15.43 9.52 -13.32
C CYS A 193 16.09 10.88 -13.09
N GLY A 194 16.11 11.38 -11.86
CA GLY A 194 16.70 12.68 -11.50
C GLY A 194 15.88 13.93 -11.86
N GLN A 195 14.75 13.80 -12.56
CA GLN A 195 14.00 14.96 -13.12
C GLN A 195 12.61 15.20 -12.51
N SER A 196 12.23 14.45 -11.47
CA SER A 196 10.98 14.74 -10.76
C SER A 196 11.01 16.13 -10.11
N LYS A 197 9.89 16.84 -10.12
CA LYS A 197 9.65 18.09 -9.39
C LYS A 197 9.15 17.85 -7.96
N LYS A 198 8.86 16.59 -7.62
CA LYS A 198 8.38 16.13 -6.30
C LYS A 198 9.36 15.18 -5.62
N LYS A 199 10.66 15.31 -5.91
CA LYS A 199 11.72 14.49 -5.30
C LYS A 199 11.55 14.47 -3.77
N PRO A 200 11.75 13.31 -3.11
CA PRO A 200 12.27 12.04 -3.65
C PRO A 200 11.24 11.20 -4.42
N TYR A 201 10.00 11.66 -4.55
CA TYR A 201 8.92 10.89 -5.18
C TYR A 201 8.89 11.08 -6.69
N CYS A 202 8.36 10.07 -7.39
CA CYS A 202 8.11 10.14 -8.82
C CYS A 202 6.83 10.92 -9.11
N ASP A 203 6.88 11.80 -10.11
CA ASP A 203 5.75 12.59 -10.62
C ASP A 203 5.40 12.28 -12.08
N GLY A 204 6.21 11.45 -12.75
CA GLY A 204 6.01 11.06 -14.15
C GLY A 204 7.07 11.57 -15.12
N SER A 205 7.97 12.48 -14.70
CA SER A 205 8.97 13.11 -15.59
C SER A 205 9.88 12.14 -16.34
N HIS A 206 9.99 10.88 -15.91
CA HIS A 206 10.77 9.85 -16.61
C HIS A 206 10.24 9.56 -18.02
N ASN A 207 8.93 9.70 -18.25
CA ASN A 207 8.32 9.54 -19.58
C ASN A 207 8.74 10.69 -20.50
N ASP A 208 8.68 11.93 -20.00
CA ASP A 208 8.94 13.13 -20.78
C ASP A 208 10.40 13.21 -21.25
N ILE A 209 11.34 12.74 -20.43
CA ILE A 209 12.77 12.76 -20.75
C ILE A 209 13.28 11.49 -21.43
N GLY A 210 12.41 10.50 -21.66
CA GLY A 210 12.81 9.20 -22.22
C GLY A 210 13.83 8.45 -21.36
N PHE A 211 13.67 8.46 -20.03
CA PHE A 211 14.60 7.79 -19.11
C PHE A 211 14.68 6.29 -19.42
N THR A 212 15.91 5.77 -19.56
CA THR A 212 16.16 4.32 -19.62
C THR A 212 16.74 3.81 -18.31
N SER A 213 16.26 2.64 -17.88
CA SER A 213 16.82 1.91 -16.74
C SER A 213 17.98 0.99 -17.11
N ASP A 214 18.31 0.89 -18.39
CA ASP A 214 19.34 -0.03 -18.86
C ASP A 214 20.73 0.46 -18.42
N PRO A 215 21.61 -0.47 -18.01
CA PRO A 215 23.02 -0.17 -17.83
C PRO A 215 23.64 0.36 -19.12
N SER A 216 24.61 1.25 -19.00
CA SER A 216 25.33 1.76 -20.18
C SER A 216 26.22 0.66 -20.78
N PRO A 217 26.43 0.62 -22.11
CA PRO A 217 27.40 -0.30 -22.72
C PRO A 217 28.83 -0.10 -22.22
N ASP A 218 29.21 1.14 -21.86
CA ASP A 218 30.51 1.52 -21.31
C ASP A 218 30.54 1.52 -19.77
N ARG A 219 29.65 0.74 -19.14
CA ARG A 219 29.59 0.60 -17.68
C ARG A 219 30.86 -0.02 -17.10
N THR A 220 31.03 0.12 -15.78
CA THR A 220 32.09 -0.60 -15.08
C THR A 220 31.92 -2.12 -15.30
N PRO A 221 32.97 -2.86 -15.67
CA PRO A 221 32.92 -4.32 -15.71
C PRO A 221 32.56 -4.88 -14.34
N ASP A 222 31.74 -5.94 -14.34
CA ASP A 222 31.47 -6.71 -13.13
C ASP A 222 32.69 -7.58 -12.82
N GLY A 223 33.05 -7.67 -11.54
CA GLY A 223 34.18 -8.47 -11.10
C GLY A 223 34.71 -8.05 -9.73
N VAL A 224 35.00 -9.05 -8.91
CA VAL A 224 35.63 -8.86 -7.60
C VAL A 224 37.15 -8.81 -7.78
N ARG A 225 37.76 -7.73 -7.28
CA ARG A 225 39.21 -7.65 -7.04
C ARG A 225 39.48 -8.03 -5.60
N ILE A 226 40.39 -8.97 -5.40
CA ILE A 226 40.85 -9.39 -4.07
C ILE A 226 42.18 -8.69 -3.80
N PHE A 227 42.28 -8.04 -2.65
CA PHE A 227 43.50 -7.48 -2.12
C PHE A 227 43.93 -8.37 -0.96
N GLU A 228 44.95 -9.18 -1.22
CA GLU A 228 45.46 -10.18 -0.28
C GLU A 228 46.23 -9.49 0.84
N GLY A 229 46.09 -10.03 2.05
CA GLY A 229 46.88 -9.62 3.21
C GLY A 229 47.25 -10.82 4.07
N GLU A 230 48.21 -10.63 4.99
CA GLU A 230 48.69 -11.73 5.84
C GLU A 230 47.60 -12.28 6.78
N ARG A 231 46.66 -11.41 7.18
CA ARG A 231 45.62 -11.73 8.17
C ARG A 231 44.19 -11.61 7.65
N VAL A 232 43.97 -10.77 6.64
CA VAL A 232 42.64 -10.46 6.11
C VAL A 232 42.78 -10.10 4.63
N ASP A 233 41.94 -10.71 3.80
CA ASP A 233 41.76 -10.27 2.42
C ASP A 233 40.60 -9.29 2.34
N ILE A 234 40.74 -8.26 1.50
CA ILE A 234 39.67 -7.33 1.18
C ILE A 234 39.18 -7.56 -0.24
N HIS A 235 37.88 -7.78 -0.37
CA HIS A 235 37.19 -8.03 -1.63
C HIS A 235 36.50 -6.74 -2.04
N TYR A 236 36.64 -6.36 -3.31
CA TYR A 236 36.09 -5.11 -3.83
C TYR A 236 35.52 -5.28 -5.24
N ASN A 237 34.26 -4.91 -5.41
CA ASN A 237 33.65 -4.78 -6.73
C ASN A 237 33.36 -3.31 -7.06
N ARG A 238 34.08 -2.77 -8.06
CA ARG A 238 33.95 -1.37 -8.48
C ARG A 238 32.56 -1.05 -9.03
N LEU A 239 31.86 -2.02 -9.64
CA LEU A 239 30.53 -1.83 -10.22
C LEU A 239 29.53 -1.37 -9.16
N LEU A 240 29.65 -1.93 -7.94
CA LEU A 240 28.79 -1.65 -6.80
C LEU A 240 29.22 -0.41 -6.00
N CYS A 241 30.39 0.16 -6.25
CA CYS A 241 30.90 1.27 -5.45
C CYS A 241 30.15 2.57 -5.78
N SER A 242 29.43 3.11 -4.78
CA SER A 242 28.72 4.38 -4.92
C SER A 242 29.62 5.62 -4.81
N HIS A 243 30.93 5.43 -4.65
CA HIS A 243 31.92 6.49 -4.45
C HIS A 243 31.66 7.40 -3.23
N ALA A 244 31.10 6.85 -2.15
CA ALA A 244 30.85 7.61 -0.92
C ALA A 244 32.12 8.07 -0.18
N GLY A 245 33.30 7.54 -0.51
CA GLY A 245 34.57 7.94 0.11
C GLY A 245 34.83 7.46 1.54
N GLU A 246 33.90 6.73 2.15
CA GLU A 246 33.96 6.26 3.55
C GLU A 246 35.24 5.47 3.88
N CYS A 247 35.74 4.66 2.95
CA CYS A 247 36.91 3.81 3.19
C CYS A 247 38.19 4.64 3.39
N GLY A 248 38.49 5.54 2.45
CA GLY A 248 39.67 6.41 2.54
C GLY A 248 39.55 7.45 3.66
N ALA A 249 38.34 7.97 3.91
CA ALA A 249 38.10 8.91 5.01
C ALA A 249 38.34 8.27 6.39
N ARG A 250 38.04 6.98 6.56
CA ARG A 250 38.16 6.28 7.84
C ARG A 250 39.55 5.71 8.10
N LEU A 251 40.23 5.23 7.07
CA LEU A 251 41.47 4.46 7.24
C LEU A 251 42.40 4.61 6.05
N LYS A 252 42.88 5.83 5.81
CA LYS A 252 43.79 6.14 4.71
C LYS A 252 45.03 5.23 4.67
N ALA A 253 45.55 4.80 5.83
CA ALA A 253 46.68 3.88 5.89
C ALA A 253 46.46 2.59 5.06
N ALA A 254 45.25 2.03 5.08
CA ALA A 254 44.88 0.82 4.33
C ALA A 254 44.08 1.09 3.05
N PHE A 255 43.42 2.25 2.92
CA PHE A 255 42.60 2.64 1.77
C PHE A 255 43.03 4.02 1.25
N ASP A 256 43.98 4.08 0.32
CA ASP A 256 44.48 5.33 -0.23
C ASP A 256 44.34 5.34 -1.76
N VAL A 257 43.48 6.22 -2.28
CA VAL A 257 43.21 6.32 -3.72
C VAL A 257 44.36 6.94 -4.51
N THR A 258 45.40 7.47 -3.85
CA THR A 258 46.56 8.06 -4.52
C THR A 258 47.73 7.08 -4.73
N ARG A 259 47.58 5.81 -4.31
CA ARG A 259 48.60 4.77 -4.47
C ARG A 259 48.07 3.57 -5.27
N ASP A 260 48.97 2.71 -5.72
CA ASP A 260 48.67 1.43 -6.34
C ASP A 260 49.49 0.31 -5.67
N PRO A 261 48.87 -0.75 -5.10
CA PRO A 261 47.42 -0.93 -4.95
C PRO A 261 46.82 0.05 -3.94
N TRP A 262 45.63 0.58 -4.25
CA TRP A 262 44.94 1.54 -3.39
C TRP A 262 44.47 0.93 -2.06
N ILE A 263 44.25 -0.39 -2.03
CA ILE A 263 44.00 -1.15 -0.80
C ILE A 263 45.25 -1.96 -0.44
N VAL A 264 45.73 -1.79 0.80
CA VAL A 264 46.85 -2.57 1.38
C VAL A 264 46.39 -3.04 2.76
N PRO A 265 45.87 -4.27 2.91
CA PRO A 265 45.29 -4.75 4.16
C PRO A 265 46.27 -4.70 5.34
N ASP A 266 47.54 -5.05 5.11
CA ASP A 266 48.55 -5.18 6.16
C ASP A 266 48.96 -3.86 6.82
N ASN A 267 48.55 -2.71 6.27
CA ASN A 267 48.74 -1.40 6.88
C ASN A 267 47.75 -1.10 8.03
N ALA A 268 46.90 -2.07 8.41
CA ALA A 268 45.94 -1.90 9.49
C ALA A 268 45.67 -3.22 10.23
N THR A 269 45.00 -3.13 11.38
CA THR A 269 44.55 -4.31 12.11
C THR A 269 43.29 -4.90 11.48
N PRO A 270 43.02 -6.21 11.64
CA PRO A 270 41.78 -6.85 11.16
C PRO A 270 40.51 -6.11 11.61
N ASP A 271 40.47 -5.60 12.83
CA ASP A 271 39.30 -4.90 13.36
C ASP A 271 39.08 -3.54 12.70
N GLN A 272 40.17 -2.80 12.42
CA GLN A 272 40.10 -1.55 11.67
C GLN A 272 39.59 -1.78 10.24
N LEU A 273 40.08 -2.82 9.57
CA LEU A 273 39.62 -3.20 8.23
C LEU A 273 38.13 -3.60 8.22
N LYS A 274 37.71 -4.45 9.16
CA LYS A 274 36.30 -4.86 9.32
C LYS A 274 35.40 -3.66 9.61
N ALA A 275 35.85 -2.69 10.39
CA ALA A 275 35.10 -1.45 10.64
C ALA A 275 34.91 -0.63 9.35
N VAL A 276 35.90 -0.59 8.45
CA VAL A 276 35.77 0.04 7.12
C VAL A 276 34.79 -0.71 6.23
N VAL A 277 34.89 -2.04 6.17
CA VAL A 277 33.95 -2.89 5.43
C VAL A 277 32.51 -2.66 5.90
N GLN A 278 32.30 -2.64 7.23
CA GLN A 278 31.01 -2.34 7.83
C GLN A 278 30.48 -0.95 7.44
N ALA A 279 31.36 0.05 7.33
CA ALA A 279 30.99 1.41 6.97
C ALA A 279 30.66 1.59 5.48
N CYS A 280 31.15 0.71 4.60
CA CYS A 280 30.90 0.79 3.16
C CYS A 280 29.39 0.78 2.86
N PRO A 281 28.81 1.89 2.36
CA PRO A 281 27.36 2.03 2.28
C PRO A 281 26.72 1.19 1.19
N SER A 282 27.45 0.97 0.09
CA SER A 282 26.97 0.18 -1.04
C SER A 282 27.24 -1.31 -0.91
N GLY A 283 27.91 -1.74 0.17
CA GLY A 283 28.30 -3.14 0.33
C GLY A 283 29.32 -3.61 -0.70
N ALA A 284 29.97 -2.69 -1.43
CA ALA A 284 30.98 -3.01 -2.44
C ALA A 284 32.28 -3.60 -1.86
N LEU A 285 32.47 -3.47 -0.53
CA LEU A 285 33.56 -4.09 0.21
C LEU A 285 33.05 -5.28 1.01
N SER A 286 33.84 -6.34 1.03
CA SER A 286 33.72 -7.50 1.93
C SER A 286 35.12 -7.93 2.39
N TRP A 287 35.18 -8.81 3.38
CA TRP A 287 36.43 -9.35 3.91
C TRP A 287 36.39 -10.86 4.00
N SER A 288 37.55 -11.50 4.06
CA SER A 288 37.68 -12.91 4.44
C SER A 288 38.96 -13.13 5.24
N ALA A 289 39.09 -14.31 5.85
CA ALA A 289 40.42 -14.83 6.14
C ALA A 289 41.18 -15.06 4.80
N PRO A 290 42.52 -15.12 4.81
CA PRO A 290 43.31 -15.36 3.59
C PRO A 290 42.81 -16.59 2.82
N GLY A 291 42.42 -16.40 1.56
CA GLY A 291 41.87 -17.45 0.68
C GLY A 291 40.45 -17.94 1.04
N GLY A 292 39.80 -17.30 2.00
CA GLY A 292 38.46 -17.65 2.47
C GLY A 292 37.31 -17.06 1.65
N ALA A 293 36.08 -17.45 2.01
CA ALA A 293 34.87 -16.89 1.41
C ALA A 293 34.60 -15.47 1.91
N ALA A 294 34.16 -14.59 0.99
CA ALA A 294 33.84 -13.19 1.28
C ALA A 294 32.65 -13.07 2.26
N GLN A 295 32.80 -12.16 3.23
CA GLN A 295 31.83 -11.85 4.27
C GLN A 295 31.53 -10.36 4.29
N HIS A 296 30.25 -10.01 4.39
CA HIS A 296 29.81 -8.64 4.60
C HIS A 296 29.48 -8.40 6.07
N ILE A 297 29.60 -7.16 6.52
CA ILE A 297 29.19 -6.74 7.85
C ILE A 297 28.10 -5.68 7.70
N VAL A 298 26.86 -6.05 8.00
CA VAL A 298 25.69 -5.18 7.83
C VAL A 298 25.18 -4.73 9.20
N LYS A 299 25.27 -3.42 9.48
CA LYS A 299 24.66 -2.78 10.66
C LYS A 299 23.54 -1.84 10.26
N GLY A 300 22.65 -1.60 11.22
CA GLY A 300 21.53 -0.68 11.09
C GLY A 300 20.19 -1.37 10.92
N GLU A 301 19.16 -0.56 11.07
CA GLU A 301 17.76 -0.96 10.96
C GLU A 301 17.31 -1.02 9.50
N PRO A 302 16.44 -1.98 9.13
CA PRO A 302 15.87 -2.07 7.79
C PRO A 302 15.27 -0.73 7.35
N GLY A 303 15.56 -0.30 6.13
CA GLY A 303 15.00 0.94 5.60
C GLY A 303 15.76 1.54 4.44
N ILE A 304 15.30 2.73 4.04
CA ILE A 304 15.88 3.54 2.99
C ILE A 304 16.32 4.88 3.61
N THR A 305 17.56 5.29 3.34
CA THR A 305 18.05 6.63 3.66
C THR A 305 18.25 7.42 2.38
N ILE A 306 17.72 8.63 2.33
CA ILE A 306 17.83 9.55 1.20
C ILE A 306 19.02 10.47 1.48
N GLU A 307 20.05 10.42 0.64
CA GLU A 307 21.20 11.34 0.78
C GLU A 307 20.91 12.66 0.07
N ARG A 308 21.20 13.80 0.71
CA ARG A 308 21.14 15.12 0.06
C ARG A 308 21.95 15.09 -1.23
N ASN A 309 21.37 15.55 -2.34
CA ASN A 309 22.04 15.59 -3.66
C ASN A 309 22.62 14.22 -4.12
N GLY A 310 22.20 13.13 -3.48
CA GLY A 310 22.83 11.83 -3.59
C GLY A 310 21.85 10.70 -3.88
N PRO A 311 22.30 9.44 -3.76
CA PRO A 311 21.51 8.27 -4.06
C PRO A 311 20.56 7.86 -2.91
N TYR A 312 19.91 6.71 -3.05
CA TYR A 312 19.22 6.02 -1.96
C TYR A 312 20.15 4.96 -1.35
N ARG A 313 20.44 5.04 -0.04
CA ARG A 313 21.09 3.94 0.69
C ARG A 313 20.03 2.97 1.20
N VAL A 314 20.20 1.70 0.91
CA VAL A 314 19.25 0.65 1.29
C VAL A 314 19.94 -0.33 2.24
N THR A 315 19.28 -0.61 3.36
CA THR A 315 19.73 -1.56 4.38
C THR A 315 18.61 -2.54 4.68
N LYS A 316 18.89 -3.85 4.62
CA LYS A 316 18.01 -4.97 4.95
C LYS A 316 16.62 -4.90 4.30
N ILE A 317 16.55 -4.37 3.08
CA ILE A 317 15.36 -4.43 2.23
C ILE A 317 15.76 -5.20 0.98
N PRO A 318 15.02 -6.23 0.57
CA PRO A 318 15.30 -6.94 -0.66
C PRO A 318 14.96 -6.09 -1.90
N LEU A 319 15.81 -6.24 -2.91
CA LEU A 319 15.56 -5.78 -4.27
C LEU A 319 14.83 -6.89 -5.03
N ALA A 320 13.73 -6.59 -5.71
CA ALA A 320 12.88 -7.61 -6.33
C ALA A 320 13.61 -8.42 -7.40
N SER A 321 14.53 -7.80 -8.16
CA SER A 321 15.38 -8.53 -9.10
C SER A 321 16.55 -9.26 -8.45
N GLY A 322 16.77 -9.10 -7.14
CA GLY A 322 18.02 -9.43 -6.46
C GLY A 322 19.13 -8.42 -6.77
N VAL A 323 20.16 -8.40 -5.92
CA VAL A 323 21.37 -7.59 -6.12
C VAL A 323 22.33 -8.37 -7.01
N LYS A 324 22.20 -8.19 -8.34
CA LYS A 324 22.96 -8.96 -9.34
C LYS A 324 24.30 -8.30 -9.67
N ALA A 325 25.35 -8.66 -8.92
CA ALA A 325 26.74 -8.43 -9.26
C ALA A 325 27.63 -9.37 -8.45
N ASP A 326 28.87 -9.62 -8.91
CA ASP A 326 29.79 -10.50 -8.21
C ASP A 326 30.17 -9.92 -6.83
N GLY A 327 30.15 -10.76 -5.79
CA GLY A 327 30.48 -10.33 -4.43
C GLY A 327 29.53 -9.29 -3.83
N ALA A 328 28.31 -9.16 -4.36
CA ALA A 328 27.34 -8.19 -3.87
C ALA A 328 26.76 -8.56 -2.50
N CYS A 329 26.57 -7.55 -1.65
CA CYS A 329 25.82 -7.70 -0.42
C CYS A 329 24.31 -7.71 -0.72
N PRO A 330 23.57 -8.78 -0.38
CA PRO A 330 22.12 -8.84 -0.63
C PRO A 330 21.32 -7.90 0.27
N GLU A 331 21.88 -7.52 1.42
CA GLU A 331 21.20 -6.71 2.44
C GLU A 331 21.65 -5.25 2.46
N LYS A 332 22.65 -4.84 1.67
CA LYS A 332 23.20 -3.49 1.74
C LYS A 332 23.69 -3.04 0.37
N TYR A 333 23.03 -2.05 -0.20
CA TYR A 333 23.32 -1.56 -1.55
C TYR A 333 22.83 -0.11 -1.70
N VAL A 334 23.29 0.55 -2.77
CA VAL A 334 22.96 1.96 -3.04
C VAL A 334 22.38 2.09 -4.44
N LEU A 335 21.19 2.67 -4.54
CA LEU A 335 20.45 2.82 -5.79
C LEU A 335 20.59 4.24 -6.36
N CYS A 336 20.78 4.34 -7.67
CA CYS A 336 20.86 5.61 -8.37
C CYS A 336 19.55 6.40 -8.24
N ARG A 337 19.67 7.70 -7.93
CA ARG A 337 18.55 8.65 -7.86
C ARG A 337 18.60 9.74 -8.93
N CYS A 338 19.80 10.09 -9.39
CA CYS A 338 20.04 11.17 -10.35
C CYS A 338 19.79 10.82 -11.81
N GLY A 339 19.59 9.53 -12.14
CA GLY A 339 19.38 9.06 -13.52
C GLY A 339 20.64 8.87 -14.37
N ALA A 340 21.78 9.40 -13.94
CA ALA A 340 23.00 9.42 -14.76
C ALA A 340 23.95 8.23 -14.59
N SER A 341 23.70 7.31 -13.64
CA SER A 341 24.60 6.18 -13.44
C SER A 341 24.70 5.30 -14.69
N LYS A 342 25.90 4.81 -15.00
CA LYS A 342 26.16 3.79 -16.01
C LYS A 342 25.86 2.37 -15.50
N ASN A 343 25.85 2.17 -14.18
CA ASN A 343 25.68 0.86 -13.53
C ASN A 343 24.26 0.65 -12.99
N LYS A 344 23.24 1.23 -13.63
CA LYS A 344 21.83 1.14 -13.17
C LYS A 344 21.43 -0.31 -12.87
N PRO A 345 20.68 -0.57 -11.77
CA PRO A 345 20.05 0.41 -10.89
C PRO A 345 20.98 0.98 -9.79
N PHE A 346 22.23 0.53 -9.71
CA PHE A 346 23.17 0.95 -8.67
C PHE A 346 23.69 2.37 -8.92
N CYS A 347 24.09 3.06 -7.85
CA CYS A 347 24.81 4.30 -7.96
C CYS A 347 26.31 4.02 -8.18
N ASP A 348 26.94 4.76 -9.08
CA ASP A 348 28.38 4.68 -9.39
C ASP A 348 29.15 5.96 -9.03
N GLY A 349 28.48 6.92 -8.39
CA GLY A 349 29.00 8.25 -8.06
C GLY A 349 28.67 9.34 -9.07
N SER A 350 28.10 9.04 -10.24
CA SER A 350 27.94 10.04 -11.33
C SER A 350 27.25 11.35 -10.93
N HIS A 351 26.38 11.35 -9.91
CA HIS A 351 25.71 12.54 -9.39
C HIS A 351 26.67 13.64 -8.92
N THR A 352 27.89 13.29 -8.48
CA THR A 352 28.90 14.28 -8.08
C THR A 352 29.53 14.98 -9.29
N ASN A 353 29.67 14.28 -10.42
CA ASN A 353 30.40 14.77 -11.59
C ASN A 353 29.72 15.97 -12.26
N PHE A 354 28.39 16.04 -12.20
CA PHE A 354 27.60 17.14 -12.74
C PHE A 354 26.83 17.90 -11.65
N HIS A 355 27.23 17.74 -10.38
CA HIS A 355 26.66 18.42 -9.22
C HIS A 355 25.14 18.36 -9.17
N TRP A 356 24.57 17.15 -9.27
CA TRP A 356 23.13 16.96 -9.28
C TRP A 356 22.49 17.45 -7.97
N ILE A 357 21.41 18.22 -8.08
CA ILE A 357 20.67 18.77 -6.94
C ILE A 357 19.29 18.10 -6.84
N ASP A 358 18.91 17.70 -5.62
CA ASP A 358 17.65 17.00 -5.38
C ASP A 358 16.47 17.90 -4.98
N GLN A 359 16.71 19.19 -4.77
CA GLN A 359 15.68 20.22 -4.62
C GLN A 359 15.22 20.74 -6.00
N PRO A 360 13.96 21.20 -6.14
CA PRO A 360 13.56 21.92 -7.34
C PRO A 360 14.37 23.22 -7.44
N ALA A 361 14.95 23.46 -8.61
CA ALA A 361 15.56 24.73 -8.97
C ALA A 361 14.53 25.86 -9.01
#